data_AF-A0A7S3B0H4-F1
#
_entry.id   AF-A0A7S3B0H4-F1
#
_cell.length_a   1.000
_cell.length_b   1.000
_cell.length_c   1.000
_cell.angle_alpha   90.00
_cell.angle_beta   90.00
_cell.angle_gamma   90.00
#
_symmetry.space_group_name_H-M   'P 1'
#
loop_
_entity.id
_entity.type
_entity.pdbx_description
1 polymer ?
#
loop_
_entity_poly.entity_id
_entity_poly.type
_entity_poly.pdbx_seq_one_letter_code
_entity_poly.pdbx_strand_id
1 'polypeptide(L)'
;SARGETPSAMSSKSKDFQFENGQEVLAYHGPLIYEAKVSERVIKDSLEGSCKLKLYLLHYSGWNSHWDEWVAESRVMPINDETLGLQKERIKEFQRAHKRKQAGENTLAKKQKTVGEDSSLADVREALRLPHSMKLKLLEDWERITRERKLVPLPRAPSIAVLLDDFLQAKAKRSSHERLYGEVVDGMKSYFNQALSPLLLYKYERKQFRDLKEAQKAQPLAEIYGAEHLLRLYVKLPELLAQCRMQREHMTVLVSKLVELLKFLQANKSKYFVNEYEKPSEEYLSWWGSE
;
A
#
# COMPACT_ATOMS: atom_id res chain seq x y z
N SER A 1 65.08 35.36 10.20
CA SER A 1 65.30 33.97 10.64
C SER A 1 64.46 33.67 11.85
N ALA A 2 63.82 32.48 11.82
CA ALA A 2 63.20 31.72 12.92
C ALA A 2 62.02 32.39 13.68
N ARG A 3 60.78 31.91 13.55
CA ARG A 3 60.15 30.62 13.98
C ARG A 3 60.10 30.44 15.51
N GLY A 4 58.89 30.16 16.00
CA GLY A 4 58.55 29.81 17.39
C GLY A 4 57.10 30.23 17.69
N GLU A 5 56.11 29.66 17.00
CA GLU A 5 55.28 28.54 17.50
C GLU A 5 54.32 28.95 18.62
N THR A 6 53.10 29.35 18.22
CA THR A 6 51.91 29.33 19.07
C THR A 6 51.37 27.90 19.13
N PRO A 7 50.92 27.38 20.30
CA PRO A 7 50.39 26.02 20.37
C PRO A 7 49.04 25.99 19.64
N SER A 8 49.00 25.18 18.58
CA SER A 8 47.79 24.81 17.86
C SER A 8 46.87 24.04 18.80
N ALA A 9 45.87 24.71 19.38
CA ALA A 9 44.80 24.09 20.13
C ALA A 9 43.93 23.28 19.15
N MET A 10 44.15 21.97 19.21
CA MET A 10 43.38 20.86 18.68
C MET A 10 41.95 21.21 18.21
N SER A 11 41.73 20.97 16.92
CA SER A 11 40.41 20.83 16.29
C SER A 11 39.56 19.85 17.09
N SER A 12 38.50 20.39 17.73
CA SER A 12 37.45 19.62 18.37
C SER A 12 36.66 18.87 17.29
N LYS A 13 37.02 17.60 17.06
CA LYS A 13 36.20 16.69 16.25
C LYS A 13 34.79 16.63 16.83
N SER A 14 33.81 17.09 16.06
CA SER A 14 32.38 17.11 16.35
C SER A 14 31.84 15.69 16.60
N LYS A 15 31.68 15.30 17.87
CA LYS A 15 31.09 14.01 18.30
C LYS A 15 29.56 14.07 18.37
N ASP A 16 28.90 14.68 17.38
CA ASP A 16 27.44 14.78 17.38
C ASP A 16 26.75 13.58 16.72
N PHE A 17 27.39 12.88 15.79
CA PHE A 17 26.82 11.70 15.12
C PHE A 17 27.64 10.46 15.42
N GLN A 18 26.97 9.33 15.65
CA GLN A 18 27.60 8.03 15.86
C GLN A 18 28.20 7.44 14.57
N PHE A 19 27.69 7.84 13.41
CA PHE A 19 28.15 7.35 12.10
C PHE A 19 28.49 8.51 11.15
N GLU A 20 29.53 8.33 10.32
CA GLU A 20 30.00 9.34 9.37
C GLU A 20 29.41 9.15 7.96
N ASN A 21 29.40 10.21 7.15
CA ASN A 21 28.94 10.13 5.76
C ASN A 21 29.93 9.27 4.98
N GLY A 22 29.39 8.38 4.16
CA GLY A 22 30.13 7.38 3.43
C GLY A 22 30.46 6.12 4.24
N GLN A 23 30.15 6.07 5.54
CA GLN A 23 30.37 4.90 6.36
C GLN A 23 29.36 3.79 6.03
N GLU A 24 29.86 2.56 5.96
CA GLU A 24 29.04 1.36 5.84
C GLU A 24 28.51 0.94 7.22
N VAL A 25 27.21 0.66 7.26
CA VAL A 25 26.44 0.39 8.47
C VAL A 25 25.45 -0.73 8.21
N LEU A 26 24.97 -1.35 9.29
CA LEU A 26 23.79 -2.21 9.23
C LEU A 26 22.58 -1.40 9.68
N ALA A 27 21.47 -1.51 8.96
CA ALA A 27 20.26 -0.79 9.30
C ALA A 27 19.01 -1.66 9.18
N TYR A 28 18.09 -1.47 10.10
CA TYR A 28 16.78 -2.09 10.03
C TYR A 28 15.99 -1.49 8.87
N HIS A 29 15.46 -2.34 7.99
CA HIS A 29 14.38 -2.01 7.06
C HIS A 29 13.26 -3.04 7.21
N GLY A 30 12.18 -2.63 7.89
CA GLY A 30 11.18 -3.57 8.39
C GLY A 30 11.76 -4.51 9.46
N PRO A 31 11.47 -5.83 9.43
CA PRO A 31 11.93 -6.78 10.44
C PRO A 31 13.36 -7.30 10.21
N LEU A 32 13.98 -6.95 9.08
CA LEU A 32 15.29 -7.44 8.67
C LEU A 32 16.33 -6.32 8.70
N ILE A 33 17.58 -6.75 8.78
CA ILE A 33 18.75 -5.87 8.86
C ILE A 33 19.50 -5.99 7.53
N TYR A 34 19.80 -4.85 6.91
CA TYR A 34 20.48 -4.76 5.63
C TYR A 34 21.75 -3.93 5.74
N GLU A 35 22.68 -4.21 4.85
CA GLU A 35 23.85 -3.36 4.64
C GLU A 35 23.42 -2.07 3.96
N ALA A 36 23.91 -0.95 4.47
CA ALA A 36 23.62 0.37 3.96
C ALA A 36 24.85 1.27 4.09
N LYS A 37 24.82 2.37 3.34
CA LYS A 37 25.81 3.43 3.40
C LYS A 37 25.13 4.71 3.88
N VAL A 38 25.76 5.40 4.81
CA VAL A 38 25.28 6.72 5.25
C VAL A 38 25.55 7.74 4.14
N SER A 39 24.50 8.22 3.48
CA SER A 39 24.60 9.22 2.42
C SER A 39 24.70 10.63 3.03
N GLU A 40 23.77 10.97 3.93
CA GLU A 40 23.67 12.29 4.56
C GLU A 40 23.28 12.17 6.04
N ARG A 41 23.46 13.26 6.80
CA ARG A 41 23.15 13.32 8.24
C ARG A 41 22.61 14.70 8.61
N VAL A 42 21.55 14.73 9.41
CA VAL A 42 20.87 15.97 9.82
C VAL A 42 20.41 15.86 11.28
N ILE A 43 20.51 16.96 12.03
CA ILE A 43 19.87 17.11 13.35
C ILE A 43 18.60 17.92 13.17
N LYS A 44 17.46 17.41 13.65
CA LYS A 44 16.18 18.13 13.68
C LYS A 44 15.68 18.25 15.10
N ASP A 45 14.92 19.30 15.39
CA ASP A 45 14.25 19.42 16.68
C ASP A 45 13.07 18.44 16.75
N SER A 46 12.90 17.79 17.91
CA SER A 46 11.72 16.98 18.18
C SER A 46 10.46 17.84 18.21
N LEU A 47 9.31 17.25 17.82
CA LEU A 47 8.01 17.92 17.76
C LEU A 47 7.56 18.50 19.12
N GLU A 48 8.11 18.02 20.22
CA GLU A 48 7.83 18.48 21.58
C GLU A 48 8.86 19.50 22.11
N GLY A 49 9.82 19.92 21.29
CA GLY A 49 10.83 20.94 21.64
C GLY A 49 11.84 20.54 22.73
N SER A 50 11.75 19.32 23.26
CA SER A 50 12.50 18.87 24.43
C SER A 50 13.79 18.10 24.09
N CYS A 51 13.98 17.63 22.85
CA CYS A 51 15.18 16.89 22.45
C CYS A 51 15.54 17.04 20.95
N LYS A 52 16.82 16.86 20.61
CA LYS A 52 17.34 16.90 19.23
C LYS A 52 17.39 15.48 18.64
N LEU A 53 16.74 15.26 17.51
CA LEU A 53 16.73 14.01 16.76
C LEU A 53 17.84 13.98 15.72
N LYS A 54 18.70 12.96 15.81
CA LYS A 54 19.74 12.69 14.80
C LYS A 54 19.19 11.74 13.75
N LEU A 55 19.23 12.17 12.50
CA LEU A 55 18.74 11.43 11.35
C LEU A 55 19.87 11.15 10.37
N TYR A 56 19.84 9.96 9.78
CA TYR A 56 20.77 9.49 8.74
C TYR A 56 19.98 9.16 7.49
N LEU A 57 20.39 9.68 6.34
CA LEU A 57 19.90 9.24 5.04
C LEU A 57 20.70 8.00 4.66
N LEU A 58 20.04 6.86 4.53
CA LEU A 58 20.69 5.60 4.17
C LEU A 58 20.45 5.24 2.72
N HIS A 59 21.48 4.73 2.06
CA HIS A 59 21.40 4.04 0.79
C HIS A 59 21.70 2.56 1.00
N TYR A 60 20.74 1.68 0.73
CA TYR A 60 20.91 0.23 0.96
C TYR A 60 21.73 -0.43 -0.15
N SER A 61 22.68 -1.29 0.23
CA SER A 61 23.57 -1.98 -0.70
C SER A 61 22.78 -2.85 -1.69
N GLY A 62 22.89 -2.54 -2.98
CA GLY A 62 22.20 -3.27 -4.06
C GLY A 62 20.75 -2.83 -4.29
N TRP A 63 20.29 -1.77 -3.64
CA TRP A 63 18.93 -1.25 -3.78
C TRP A 63 18.92 0.00 -4.68
N ASN A 64 17.75 0.32 -5.26
CA ASN A 64 17.57 1.56 -6.02
C ASN A 64 17.53 2.76 -5.07
N SER A 65 18.08 3.92 -5.48
CA SER A 65 18.09 5.16 -4.68
C SER A 65 16.71 5.69 -4.30
N HIS A 66 15.62 5.26 -4.94
CA HIS A 66 14.26 5.57 -4.49
C HIS A 66 13.90 4.96 -3.12
N TRP A 67 14.67 3.97 -2.67
CA TRP A 67 14.54 3.36 -1.34
C TRP A 67 15.39 4.07 -0.28
N ASP A 68 16.10 5.13 -0.64
CA ASP A 68 16.86 5.92 0.31
C ASP A 68 15.89 6.59 1.29
N GLU A 69 16.15 6.43 2.58
CA GLU A 69 15.26 6.93 3.63
C GLU A 69 16.04 7.60 4.75
N TRP A 70 15.41 8.61 5.34
CA TRP A 70 15.87 9.22 6.57
C TRP A 70 15.44 8.35 7.76
N VAL A 71 16.41 7.82 8.50
CA VAL A 71 16.18 6.98 9.67
C VAL A 71 16.80 7.58 10.92
N ALA A 72 16.21 7.30 12.08
CA ALA A 72 16.79 7.70 13.37
C ALA A 72 18.03 6.87 13.73
N GLU A 73 18.89 7.42 14.58
CA GLU A 73 20.09 6.75 15.09
C GLU A 73 19.82 5.35 15.67
N SER A 74 18.65 5.13 16.28
CA SER A 74 18.24 3.83 16.83
C SER A 74 18.04 2.71 15.79
N ARG A 75 17.91 3.04 14.49
CA ARG A 75 17.77 2.07 13.39
C ARG A 75 19.11 1.69 12.74
N VAL A 76 20.19 2.36 13.11
CA VAL A 76 21.52 2.22 12.49
C VAL A 76 22.47 1.58 13.49
N MET A 77 23.26 0.62 13.03
CA MET A 77 24.16 -0.17 13.85
C MET A 77 25.55 -0.25 13.21
N PRO A 78 26.63 -0.27 14.01
CA PRO A 78 27.96 -0.50 13.48
C PRO A 78 28.09 -1.93 12.97
N ILE A 79 28.88 -2.14 11.93
CA ILE A 79 29.20 -3.50 11.46
C ILE A 79 30.18 -4.12 12.47
N ASN A 80 29.73 -5.13 13.20
CA ASN A 80 30.55 -5.93 14.12
C ASN A 80 30.00 -7.37 14.21
N ASP A 81 30.72 -8.27 14.86
CA ASP A 81 30.33 -9.70 14.91
C ASP A 81 28.96 -9.92 15.57
N GLU A 82 28.59 -9.08 16.55
CA GLU A 82 27.30 -9.14 17.24
C GLU A 82 26.14 -8.76 16.31
N THR A 83 26.26 -7.64 15.60
CA THR A 83 25.22 -7.12 14.69
C THR A 83 25.10 -7.96 13.42
N LEU A 84 26.20 -8.54 12.93
CA LEU A 84 26.20 -9.56 11.87
C LEU A 84 25.54 -10.86 12.35
N GLY A 85 25.78 -11.24 13.62
CA GLY A 85 25.08 -12.33 14.29
C GLY A 85 23.57 -12.08 14.33
N LEU A 86 23.16 -10.89 14.75
CA LEU A 86 21.77 -10.46 14.81
C LEU A 86 21.11 -10.44 13.43
N GLN A 87 21.80 -9.96 12.39
CA GLN A 87 21.32 -10.02 11.01
C GLN A 87 21.05 -11.48 10.59
N LYS A 88 22.00 -12.38 10.82
CA LYS A 88 21.85 -13.81 10.50
C LYS A 88 20.74 -14.46 11.33
N GLU A 89 20.61 -14.11 12.60
CA GLU A 89 19.56 -14.60 13.48
C GLU A 89 18.18 -14.14 12.99
N ARG A 90 18.00 -12.86 12.68
CA ARG A 90 16.75 -12.31 12.15
C ARG A 90 16.36 -12.97 10.84
N ILE A 91 17.31 -13.20 9.93
CA ILE A 91 17.07 -13.95 8.69
C ILE A 91 16.62 -15.39 8.99
N LYS A 92 17.29 -16.08 9.93
CA LYS A 92 16.91 -17.46 10.33
C LYS A 92 15.56 -17.51 11.02
N GLU A 93 15.26 -16.58 11.91
CA GLU A 93 13.96 -16.46 12.58
C GLU A 93 12.85 -16.21 11.57
N PHE A 94 13.07 -15.29 10.62
CA PHE A 94 12.14 -15.01 9.55
C PHE A 94 11.86 -16.25 8.70
N GLN A 95 12.90 -17.01 8.33
CA GLN A 95 12.76 -18.30 7.61
C GLN A 95 12.07 -19.39 8.44
N ARG A 96 12.36 -19.49 9.75
CA ARG A 96 11.74 -20.46 10.67
C ARG A 96 10.26 -20.16 10.90
N ALA A 97 9.90 -18.88 11.08
CA ALA A 97 8.52 -18.44 11.19
C ALA A 97 7.74 -18.75 9.91
N HIS A 98 8.36 -18.60 8.74
CA HIS A 98 7.76 -18.96 7.46
C HIS A 98 7.54 -20.48 7.30
N LYS A 99 8.49 -21.31 7.75
CA LYS A 99 8.33 -22.78 7.77
C LYS A 99 7.28 -23.27 8.77
N ARG A 100 7.17 -22.65 9.96
CA ARG A 100 6.17 -23.01 10.98
C ARG A 100 4.74 -22.69 10.55
N LYS A 101 4.52 -21.66 9.73
CA LYS A 101 3.20 -21.34 9.17
C LYS A 101 2.71 -22.36 8.15
N GLN A 102 3.58 -22.88 7.29
CA GLN A 102 3.21 -23.91 6.28
C GLN A 102 2.83 -25.25 6.91
N ALA A 103 3.31 -25.58 8.11
CA ALA A 103 2.98 -26.82 8.81
C ALA A 103 1.71 -26.72 9.68
N GLY A 104 1.21 -25.52 9.98
CA GLY A 104 0.10 -25.26 10.91
C GLY A 104 -1.26 -24.96 10.27
N GLU A 105 -1.35 -24.91 8.94
CA GLU A 105 -2.55 -24.45 8.21
C GLU A 105 -3.74 -25.43 8.22
N ASN A 106 -3.59 -26.63 8.79
CA ASN A 106 -4.66 -27.65 8.76
C ASN A 106 -5.53 -27.76 10.01
N THR A 107 -5.29 -27.00 11.08
CA THR A 107 -6.13 -27.10 12.28
C THR A 107 -6.29 -25.75 13.00
N LEU A 108 -7.55 -25.40 13.28
CA LEU A 108 -7.99 -24.44 14.32
C LEU A 108 -8.10 -22.96 13.95
N ALA A 109 -9.08 -22.70 13.08
CA ALA A 109 -9.91 -21.51 13.20
C ALA A 109 -10.69 -21.52 14.54
N LYS A 110 -10.14 -20.96 15.63
CA LYS A 110 -10.95 -20.27 16.68
C LYS A 110 -10.10 -19.52 17.72
N LYS A 111 -10.53 -18.27 17.96
CA LYS A 111 -10.48 -17.53 19.24
C LYS A 111 -9.15 -16.83 19.63
N GLN A 112 -9.14 -15.49 19.58
CA GLN A 112 -8.61 -14.55 20.59
C GLN A 112 -8.72 -13.11 20.03
N LYS A 113 -9.61 -12.25 20.54
CA LYS A 113 -9.57 -11.37 21.74
C LYS A 113 -8.53 -10.25 21.60
N THR A 114 -9.06 -9.04 21.48
CA THR A 114 -8.52 -7.85 20.84
C THR A 114 -8.20 -6.78 21.88
N VAL A 115 -6.91 -6.54 22.17
CA VAL A 115 -6.45 -5.35 22.92
C VAL A 115 -5.19 -4.73 22.27
N GLY A 116 -4.86 -5.08 21.02
CA GLY A 116 -3.71 -4.54 20.29
C GLY A 116 -3.93 -4.28 18.80
N GLU A 117 -5.17 -4.43 18.31
CA GLU A 117 -5.51 -4.23 16.88
C GLU A 117 -5.73 -2.76 16.52
N ASP A 118 -6.20 -1.92 17.45
CA ASP A 118 -6.73 -0.59 17.11
C ASP A 118 -5.68 0.38 16.54
N SER A 119 -4.43 0.33 17.04
CA SER A 119 -3.33 1.14 16.50
C SER A 119 -2.97 0.75 15.06
N SER A 120 -2.97 -0.55 14.74
CA SER A 120 -2.62 -1.02 13.39
C SER A 120 -3.71 -0.71 12.38
N LEU A 121 -4.97 -0.62 12.82
CA LEU A 121 -6.11 -0.26 11.97
C LEU A 121 -6.13 1.22 11.62
N ALA A 122 -5.78 2.08 12.59
CA ALA A 122 -5.62 3.51 12.36
C ALA A 122 -4.57 3.79 11.28
N ASP A 123 -3.43 3.09 11.34
CA ASP A 123 -2.35 3.21 10.35
C ASP A 123 -2.79 2.80 8.94
N VAL A 124 -3.53 1.69 8.81
CA VAL A 124 -4.06 1.24 7.51
C VAL A 124 -5.07 2.23 6.95
N ARG A 125 -5.96 2.76 7.80
CA ARG A 125 -6.97 3.74 7.40
C ARG A 125 -6.35 5.05 6.94
N GLU A 126 -5.28 5.48 7.61
CA GLU A 126 -4.54 6.67 7.21
C GLU A 126 -3.77 6.44 5.90
N ALA A 127 -3.09 5.30 5.76
CA ALA A 127 -2.32 4.97 4.56
C ALA A 127 -3.20 4.87 3.30
N LEU A 128 -4.40 4.30 3.42
CA LEU A 128 -5.37 4.16 2.32
C LEU A 128 -6.34 5.36 2.21
N ARG A 129 -6.06 6.47 2.88
CA ARG A 129 -6.87 7.68 2.78
C ARG A 129 -6.89 8.18 1.34
N LEU A 130 -8.09 8.32 0.79
CA LEU A 130 -8.28 8.76 -0.58
C LEU A 130 -7.85 10.24 -0.78
N PRO A 131 -7.05 10.54 -1.83
CA PRO A 131 -6.77 11.91 -2.25
C PRO A 131 -8.04 12.69 -2.61
N HIS A 132 -8.00 14.02 -2.49
CA HIS A 132 -9.16 14.89 -2.79
C HIS A 132 -9.72 14.66 -4.20
N SER A 133 -8.86 14.52 -5.21
CA SER A 133 -9.27 14.26 -6.59
C SER A 133 -10.06 12.95 -6.75
N MET A 134 -9.73 11.91 -6.00
CA MET A 134 -10.43 10.62 -6.04
C MET A 134 -11.75 10.68 -5.26
N LYS A 135 -11.79 11.42 -4.14
CA LYS A 135 -13.04 11.71 -3.42
C LYS A 135 -14.03 12.45 -4.31
N LEU A 136 -13.56 13.40 -5.11
CA LEU A 136 -14.42 14.12 -6.06
C LEU A 136 -15.04 13.17 -7.09
N LYS A 137 -14.27 12.22 -7.63
CA LYS A 137 -14.82 11.19 -8.55
C LYS A 137 -15.89 10.32 -7.89
N LEU A 138 -15.76 9.99 -6.61
CA LEU A 138 -16.80 9.25 -5.88
C LEU A 138 -18.07 10.09 -5.67
N LEU A 139 -17.93 11.39 -5.42
CA LEU A 139 -19.08 12.30 -5.31
C LEU A 139 -19.81 12.44 -6.66
N GLU A 140 -19.05 12.61 -7.76
CA GLU A 140 -19.61 12.63 -9.12
C GLU A 140 -20.34 11.33 -9.46
N ASP A 141 -19.74 10.17 -9.16
CA ASP A 141 -20.34 8.84 -9.37
C ASP A 141 -21.65 8.69 -8.57
N TRP A 142 -21.63 9.06 -7.29
CA TRP A 142 -22.83 9.03 -6.44
C TRP A 142 -23.95 9.95 -6.96
N GLU A 143 -23.61 11.17 -7.38
CA GLU A 143 -24.56 12.14 -7.92
C GLU A 143 -25.21 11.65 -9.21
N ARG A 144 -24.41 11.09 -10.13
CA ARG A 144 -24.91 10.54 -11.40
C ARG A 144 -25.86 9.36 -11.20
N ILE A 145 -25.56 8.47 -10.27
CA ILE A 145 -26.37 7.27 -10.05
C ILE A 145 -27.60 7.58 -9.20
N THR A 146 -27.40 8.27 -8.09
CA THR A 146 -28.47 8.45 -7.09
C THR A 146 -29.39 9.61 -7.44
N ARG A 147 -28.83 10.73 -7.91
CA ARG A 147 -29.61 11.94 -8.21
C ARG A 147 -30.03 12.02 -9.67
N GLU A 148 -29.11 11.78 -10.60
CA GLU A 148 -29.40 11.87 -12.03
C GLU A 148 -30.01 10.59 -12.63
N ARG A 149 -30.07 9.50 -11.85
CA ARG A 149 -30.62 8.19 -12.25
C ARG A 149 -29.98 7.67 -13.53
N LYS A 150 -28.66 7.83 -13.65
CA LYS A 150 -27.86 7.28 -14.74
C LYS A 150 -27.13 6.03 -14.25
N LEU A 151 -26.71 5.19 -15.19
CA LEU A 151 -25.94 3.98 -14.90
C LEU A 151 -24.60 4.03 -15.61
N VAL A 152 -23.61 3.37 -15.01
CA VAL A 152 -22.34 3.14 -15.68
C VAL A 152 -22.59 2.18 -16.85
N PRO A 153 -22.10 2.46 -18.07
CA PRO A 153 -22.23 1.56 -19.21
C PRO A 153 -21.48 0.26 -18.94
N LEU A 154 -22.16 -0.88 -19.10
CA LEU A 154 -21.57 -2.22 -18.95
C LEU A 154 -21.77 -3.02 -20.25
N PRO A 155 -20.76 -3.78 -20.71
CA PRO A 155 -19.44 -3.99 -20.10
C PRO A 155 -18.51 -2.77 -20.23
N ARG A 156 -17.67 -2.54 -19.23
CA ARG A 156 -16.73 -1.43 -19.18
C ARG A 156 -15.45 -1.71 -19.96
N ALA A 157 -15.03 -0.72 -20.76
CA ALA A 157 -13.75 -0.67 -21.43
C ALA A 157 -13.01 0.65 -21.10
N PRO A 158 -11.79 0.60 -20.51
CA PRO A 158 -11.14 -0.58 -19.94
C PRO A 158 -11.86 -1.09 -18.67
N SER A 159 -11.86 -2.42 -18.48
CA SER A 159 -12.39 -3.07 -17.27
C SER A 159 -11.38 -3.05 -16.12
N ILE A 160 -11.82 -3.45 -14.93
CA ILE A 160 -10.94 -3.59 -13.76
C ILE A 160 -9.82 -4.59 -14.05
N ALA A 161 -10.12 -5.71 -14.73
CA ALA A 161 -9.11 -6.69 -15.09
C ALA A 161 -8.00 -6.06 -15.94
N VAL A 162 -8.37 -5.34 -16.99
CA VAL A 162 -7.43 -4.62 -17.87
C VAL A 162 -6.65 -3.55 -17.10
N LEU A 163 -7.31 -2.80 -16.21
CA LEU A 163 -6.65 -1.80 -15.37
C LEU A 163 -5.59 -2.42 -14.46
N LEU A 164 -5.91 -3.55 -13.83
CA LEU A 164 -4.99 -4.23 -12.91
C LEU A 164 -3.83 -4.90 -13.66
N ASP A 165 -4.09 -5.41 -14.87
CA ASP A 165 -3.04 -5.96 -15.74
C ASP A 165 -2.11 -4.87 -16.27
N ASP A 166 -2.65 -3.71 -16.67
CA ASP A 166 -1.85 -2.53 -17.03
C ASP A 166 -0.95 -2.09 -15.86
N PHE A 167 -1.49 -2.09 -14.64
CA PHE A 167 -0.73 -1.78 -13.43
C PHE A 167 0.40 -2.80 -13.19
N LEU A 168 0.10 -4.10 -13.32
CA LEU A 168 1.08 -5.18 -13.18
C LEU A 168 2.21 -5.00 -14.20
N GLN A 169 1.88 -4.77 -15.48
CA GLN A 169 2.86 -4.57 -16.54
C GLN A 169 3.71 -3.30 -16.31
N ALA A 170 3.11 -2.21 -15.81
CA ALA A 170 3.84 -0.99 -15.51
C ALA A 170 4.86 -1.17 -14.36
N LYS A 171 4.58 -2.09 -13.43
CA LYS A 171 5.42 -2.37 -12.25
C LYS A 171 6.42 -3.50 -12.46
N ALA A 172 6.06 -4.53 -13.23
CA ALA A 172 6.91 -5.66 -13.60
C ALA A 172 8.19 -5.20 -14.31
N LYS A 173 8.10 -4.18 -15.18
CA LYS A 173 9.26 -3.62 -15.89
C LYS A 173 10.29 -2.91 -15.00
N ARG A 174 9.98 -2.67 -13.72
CA ARG A 174 10.77 -1.79 -12.84
C ARG A 174 11.17 -2.44 -11.52
N SER A 175 10.79 -3.69 -11.24
CA SER A 175 10.96 -4.29 -9.91
C SER A 175 11.19 -5.80 -9.96
N SER A 176 12.08 -6.31 -9.11
CA SER A 176 12.30 -7.74 -8.83
C SER A 176 11.14 -8.40 -8.07
N HIS A 177 10.15 -7.61 -7.62
CA HIS A 177 8.99 -8.06 -6.84
C HIS A 177 7.75 -8.37 -7.69
N GLU A 178 7.91 -8.67 -8.98
CA GLU A 178 6.80 -8.94 -9.92
C GLU A 178 5.76 -9.93 -9.36
N ARG A 179 6.21 -11.00 -8.69
CA ARG A 179 5.32 -12.00 -8.07
C ARG A 179 4.37 -11.40 -7.04
N LEU A 180 4.82 -10.45 -6.23
CA LEU A 180 3.98 -9.79 -5.22
C LEU A 180 2.92 -8.89 -5.86
N TYR A 181 3.28 -8.19 -6.94
CA TYR A 181 2.29 -7.40 -7.68
C TYR A 181 1.23 -8.31 -8.32
N GLY A 182 1.63 -9.47 -8.83
CA GLY A 182 0.70 -10.49 -9.35
C GLY A 182 -0.27 -10.97 -8.28
N GLU A 183 0.22 -11.38 -7.11
CA GLU A 183 -0.61 -11.81 -5.99
C GLU A 183 -1.61 -10.74 -5.53
N VAL A 184 -1.17 -9.48 -5.46
CA VAL A 184 -2.05 -8.35 -5.10
C VAL A 184 -3.12 -8.12 -6.18
N VAL A 185 -2.74 -8.17 -7.46
CA VAL A 185 -3.67 -7.99 -8.59
C VAL A 185 -4.71 -9.10 -8.63
N ASP A 186 -4.29 -10.36 -8.51
CA ASP A 186 -5.19 -11.51 -8.50
C ASP A 186 -6.10 -11.49 -7.26
N GLY A 187 -5.54 -11.12 -6.11
CA GLY A 187 -6.29 -10.87 -4.88
C GLY A 187 -7.37 -9.80 -5.08
N MET A 188 -7.03 -8.66 -5.69
CA MET A 188 -7.99 -7.58 -5.97
C MET A 188 -9.09 -8.01 -6.95
N LYS A 189 -8.76 -8.76 -8.02
CA LYS A 189 -9.75 -9.31 -8.96
C LYS A 189 -10.72 -10.25 -8.25
N SER A 190 -10.19 -11.24 -7.54
CA SER A 190 -10.98 -12.23 -6.79
C SER A 190 -11.85 -11.57 -5.73
N TYR A 191 -11.29 -10.59 -5.00
CA TYR A 191 -11.99 -9.88 -3.96
C TYR A 191 -13.12 -9.02 -4.52
N PHE A 192 -12.87 -8.28 -5.59
CA PHE A 192 -13.89 -7.47 -6.26
C PHE A 192 -15.08 -8.33 -6.70
N ASN A 193 -14.81 -9.50 -7.28
CA ASN A 193 -15.86 -10.45 -7.70
C ASN A 193 -16.78 -10.86 -6.53
N GLN A 194 -16.25 -10.97 -5.32
CA GLN A 194 -17.02 -11.35 -4.14
C GLN A 194 -17.69 -10.14 -3.46
N ALA A 195 -17.03 -8.98 -3.46
CA ALA A 195 -17.45 -7.79 -2.75
C ALA A 195 -18.49 -6.95 -3.51
N LEU A 196 -18.56 -7.05 -4.85
CA LEU A 196 -19.40 -6.18 -5.67
C LEU A 196 -20.86 -6.18 -5.22
N SER A 197 -21.50 -7.35 -5.25
CA SER A 197 -22.91 -7.51 -4.91
C SER A 197 -23.23 -7.08 -3.45
N PRO A 198 -22.54 -7.56 -2.41
CA PRO A 198 -22.88 -7.20 -1.04
C PRO A 198 -22.53 -5.75 -0.67
N LEU A 199 -21.46 -5.17 -1.22
CA LEU A 199 -20.85 -3.96 -0.64
C LEU A 199 -20.76 -2.75 -1.57
N LEU A 200 -20.69 -2.93 -2.90
CA LEU A 200 -20.23 -1.85 -3.80
C LEU A 200 -21.34 -1.25 -4.68
N LEU A 201 -22.47 -1.92 -4.83
CA LEU A 201 -23.60 -1.46 -5.66
C LEU A 201 -24.59 -0.61 -4.87
N TYR A 202 -24.97 0.53 -5.44
CA TYR A 202 -26.10 1.32 -4.95
C TYR A 202 -27.42 0.59 -5.21
N LYS A 203 -28.49 0.98 -4.48
CA LYS A 203 -29.83 0.39 -4.68
C LYS A 203 -30.25 0.48 -6.15
N TYR A 204 -29.96 1.61 -6.81
CA TYR A 204 -30.33 1.84 -8.20
C TYR A 204 -29.64 0.93 -9.20
N GLU A 205 -28.46 0.38 -8.92
CA GLU A 205 -27.70 -0.50 -9.84
C GLU A 205 -28.07 -1.98 -9.69
N ARG A 206 -28.90 -2.34 -8.69
CA ARG A 206 -29.22 -3.74 -8.35
C ARG A 206 -29.89 -4.49 -9.50
N LYS A 207 -30.78 -3.83 -10.24
CA LYS A 207 -31.44 -4.44 -11.40
C LYS A 207 -30.45 -4.70 -12.52
N GLN A 208 -29.63 -3.69 -12.86
CA GLN A 208 -28.57 -3.83 -13.88
C GLN A 208 -27.67 -5.03 -13.58
N PHE A 209 -27.29 -5.21 -12.31
CA PHE A 209 -26.51 -6.37 -11.90
C PHE A 209 -27.24 -7.70 -12.06
N ARG A 210 -28.54 -7.78 -11.72
CA ARG A 210 -29.33 -9.01 -11.89
C ARG A 210 -29.50 -9.37 -13.37
N ASP A 211 -29.91 -8.41 -14.19
CA ASP A 211 -30.08 -8.59 -15.63
C ASP A 211 -28.75 -9.06 -16.26
N LEU A 212 -27.63 -8.44 -15.86
CA LEU A 212 -26.31 -8.79 -16.35
C LEU A 212 -25.86 -10.19 -15.90
N LYS A 213 -26.16 -10.59 -14.66
CA LYS A 213 -25.86 -11.94 -14.16
C LYS A 213 -26.66 -13.02 -14.87
N GLU A 214 -27.87 -12.70 -15.31
CA GLU A 214 -28.72 -13.59 -16.11
C GLU A 214 -28.20 -13.72 -17.55
N ALA A 215 -27.79 -12.60 -18.15
CA ALA A 215 -27.30 -12.52 -19.54
C ALA A 215 -25.89 -13.08 -19.73
N GLN A 216 -24.95 -12.80 -18.81
CA GLN A 216 -23.53 -13.15 -18.92
C GLN A 216 -23.11 -14.15 -17.83
N LYS A 217 -23.71 -15.35 -17.89
CA LYS A 217 -23.40 -16.41 -16.93
C LYS A 217 -21.91 -16.77 -17.02
N ALA A 218 -21.25 -16.78 -15.85
CA ALA A 218 -19.87 -17.23 -15.63
C ALA A 218 -18.72 -16.28 -16.01
N GLN A 219 -18.96 -15.04 -16.46
CA GLN A 219 -17.88 -14.06 -16.60
C GLN A 219 -17.47 -13.44 -15.24
N PRO A 220 -16.16 -13.28 -14.96
CA PRO A 220 -15.70 -12.57 -13.78
C PRO A 220 -16.15 -11.10 -13.79
N LEU A 221 -16.70 -10.62 -12.67
CA LEU A 221 -17.20 -9.25 -12.55
C LEU A 221 -16.10 -8.19 -12.75
N ALA A 222 -14.85 -8.53 -12.41
CA ALA A 222 -13.69 -7.69 -12.68
C ALA A 222 -13.46 -7.44 -14.20
N GLU A 223 -13.95 -8.31 -15.09
CA GLU A 223 -13.86 -8.11 -16.54
C GLU A 223 -14.99 -7.24 -17.10
N ILE A 224 -16.07 -7.07 -16.32
CA ILE A 224 -17.28 -6.38 -16.75
C ILE A 224 -17.33 -4.95 -16.19
N TYR A 225 -16.90 -4.76 -14.96
CA TYR A 225 -16.97 -3.47 -14.25
C TYR A 225 -15.70 -2.65 -14.44
N GLY A 226 -15.81 -1.34 -14.15
CA GLY A 226 -14.77 -0.34 -14.39
C GLY A 226 -14.14 0.23 -13.12
N ALA A 227 -13.30 1.26 -13.30
CA ALA A 227 -12.57 1.89 -12.22
C ALA A 227 -13.47 2.59 -11.18
N GLU A 228 -14.69 2.97 -11.56
CA GLU A 228 -15.71 3.55 -10.70
C GLU A 228 -15.99 2.64 -9.50
N HIS A 229 -16.31 1.37 -9.78
CA HIS A 229 -16.62 0.38 -8.76
C HIS A 229 -15.38 -0.08 -7.98
N LEU A 230 -14.21 -0.13 -8.64
CA LEU A 230 -12.94 -0.37 -7.93
C LEU A 230 -12.63 0.74 -6.92
N LEU A 231 -12.93 2.00 -7.24
CA LEU A 231 -12.72 3.11 -6.32
C LEU A 231 -13.65 3.03 -5.11
N ARG A 232 -14.88 2.52 -5.28
CA ARG A 232 -15.78 2.21 -4.14
C ARG A 232 -15.20 1.12 -3.25
N LEU A 233 -14.54 0.12 -3.83
CA LEU A 233 -13.83 -0.90 -3.04
C LEU A 233 -12.75 -0.26 -2.17
N TYR A 234 -11.98 0.69 -2.68
CA TYR A 234 -10.96 1.41 -1.88
C TYR A 234 -11.53 2.12 -0.64
N VAL A 235 -12.77 2.60 -0.69
CA VAL A 235 -13.44 3.18 0.50
C VAL A 235 -13.64 2.12 1.59
N LYS A 236 -13.90 0.87 1.18
CA LYS A 236 -14.17 -0.26 2.08
C LYS A 236 -12.93 -1.04 2.49
N LEU A 237 -11.84 -0.96 1.72
CA LEU A 237 -10.61 -1.72 2.00
C LEU A 237 -10.11 -1.59 3.45
N PRO A 238 -10.06 -0.41 4.10
CA PRO A 238 -9.61 -0.33 5.49
C PRO A 238 -10.46 -1.17 6.46
N GLU A 239 -11.79 -1.11 6.33
CA GLU A 239 -12.73 -1.88 7.17
C GLU A 239 -12.61 -3.39 6.92
N LEU A 240 -12.28 -3.76 5.69
CA LEU A 240 -12.18 -5.15 5.25
C LEU A 240 -10.83 -5.78 5.63
N LEU A 241 -9.75 -5.03 5.41
CA LEU A 241 -8.39 -5.41 5.83
C LEU A 241 -8.31 -5.52 7.36
N ALA A 242 -9.13 -4.75 8.09
CA ALA A 242 -9.23 -4.87 9.53
C ALA A 242 -9.72 -6.25 10.00
N GLN A 243 -10.56 -6.90 9.20
CA GLN A 243 -11.11 -8.22 9.49
C GLN A 243 -10.19 -9.34 9.03
N CYS A 244 -9.22 -9.04 8.17
CA CYS A 244 -8.21 -9.98 7.73
C CYS A 244 -7.22 -10.24 8.88
N ARG A 245 -7.16 -11.49 9.35
CA ARG A 245 -6.14 -11.96 10.29
C ARG A 245 -4.79 -12.13 9.58
N MET A 246 -4.22 -11.02 9.16
CA MET A 246 -2.92 -10.97 8.51
C MET A 246 -1.87 -10.48 9.51
N GLN A 247 -0.63 -10.99 9.39
CA GLN A 247 0.48 -10.45 10.17
C GLN A 247 0.81 -9.02 9.75
N ARG A 248 1.27 -8.20 10.70
CA ARG A 248 1.50 -6.77 10.50
C ARG A 248 2.45 -6.49 9.33
N GLU A 249 3.50 -7.28 9.19
CA GLU A 249 4.52 -7.13 8.15
C GLU A 249 3.93 -7.35 6.76
N HIS A 250 3.06 -8.37 6.62
CA HIS A 250 2.38 -8.65 5.35
C HIS A 250 1.34 -7.58 5.04
N MET A 251 0.63 -7.09 6.06
CA MET A 251 -0.33 -5.99 5.93
C MET A 251 0.37 -4.71 5.44
N THR A 252 1.53 -4.36 6.01
CA THR A 252 2.31 -3.20 5.57
C THR A 252 2.72 -3.32 4.11
N VAL A 253 3.18 -4.49 3.66
CA VAL A 253 3.54 -4.72 2.25
C VAL A 253 2.30 -4.62 1.34
N LEU A 254 1.19 -5.25 1.71
CA LEU A 254 -0.05 -5.17 0.94
C LEU A 254 -0.54 -3.73 0.82
N VAL A 255 -0.61 -3.00 1.93
CA VAL A 255 -1.04 -1.60 1.95
C VAL A 255 -0.11 -0.73 1.11
N SER A 256 1.21 -0.94 1.17
CA SER A 256 2.16 -0.25 0.30
C SER A 256 1.83 -0.44 -1.19
N LYS A 257 1.50 -1.66 -1.61
CA LYS A 257 1.16 -1.97 -3.01
C LYS A 257 -0.21 -1.42 -3.41
N LEU A 258 -1.19 -1.44 -2.50
CA LEU A 258 -2.50 -0.82 -2.71
C LEU A 258 -2.40 0.70 -2.85
N VAL A 259 -1.51 1.35 -2.09
CA VAL A 259 -1.21 2.78 -2.23
C VAL A 259 -0.56 3.07 -3.58
N GLU A 260 0.36 2.23 -4.05
CA GLU A 260 0.94 2.36 -5.39
C GLU A 260 -0.10 2.21 -6.51
N LEU A 261 -1.03 1.26 -6.38
CA LEU A 261 -2.14 1.08 -7.31
C LEU A 261 -3.08 2.29 -7.30
N LEU A 262 -3.38 2.86 -6.13
CA LEU A 262 -4.19 4.08 -6.03
C LEU A 262 -3.50 5.27 -6.71
N LYS A 263 -2.18 5.42 -6.52
CA LYS A 263 -1.38 6.45 -7.21
C LYS A 263 -1.38 6.24 -8.73
N PHE A 264 -1.28 5.00 -9.19
CA PHE A 264 -1.36 4.66 -10.61
C PHE A 264 -2.73 5.02 -11.20
N LEU A 265 -3.82 4.67 -10.50
CA LEU A 265 -5.17 5.02 -10.91
C LEU A 265 -5.37 6.54 -10.97
N GLN A 266 -4.84 7.27 -9.99
CA GLN A 266 -4.89 8.74 -9.96
C GLN A 266 -4.14 9.37 -11.15
N ALA A 267 -2.94 8.85 -11.46
CA ALA A 267 -2.12 9.34 -12.58
C ALA A 267 -2.80 9.11 -13.94
N ASN A 268 -3.60 8.05 -14.07
CA ASN A 268 -4.26 7.63 -15.30
C ASN A 268 -5.78 7.87 -15.28
N LYS A 269 -6.25 8.84 -14.48
CA LYS A 269 -7.69 9.06 -14.25
C LYS A 269 -8.52 9.22 -15.53
N SER A 270 -7.99 9.92 -16.54
CA SER A 270 -8.69 10.18 -17.79
C SER A 270 -8.85 8.94 -18.67
N LYS A 271 -7.98 7.93 -18.49
CA LYS A 271 -8.04 6.67 -19.23
C LYS A 271 -9.08 5.72 -18.64
N TYR A 272 -9.17 5.66 -17.32
CA TYR A 272 -9.93 4.61 -16.64
C TYR A 272 -11.34 5.02 -16.19
N PHE A 273 -11.56 6.31 -15.88
CA PHE A 273 -12.88 6.79 -15.47
C PHE A 273 -13.68 7.34 -16.66
N VAL A 274 -14.98 7.02 -16.68
CA VAL A 274 -15.89 7.49 -17.71
C VAL A 274 -16.43 8.88 -17.40
N ASN A 275 -16.53 9.70 -18.44
CA ASN A 275 -17.10 11.05 -18.35
C ASN A 275 -18.63 11.06 -18.40
N GLU A 276 -19.25 10.11 -19.11
CA GLU A 276 -20.69 10.06 -19.38
C GLU A 276 -21.34 8.75 -18.92
N TYR A 277 -22.45 8.86 -18.19
CA TYR A 277 -23.22 7.71 -17.72
C TYR A 277 -24.49 7.62 -18.57
N GLU A 278 -24.95 6.40 -18.82
CA GLU A 278 -26.09 6.15 -19.70
C GLU A 278 -27.41 6.32 -18.97
N LYS A 279 -28.42 6.80 -19.71
CA LYS A 279 -29.80 6.78 -19.23
C LYS A 279 -30.31 5.33 -19.33
N PRO A 280 -30.92 4.78 -18.28
CA PRO A 280 -31.49 3.44 -18.32
C PRO A 280 -32.62 3.33 -19.36
N SER A 281 -32.86 2.11 -19.83
CA SER A 281 -33.99 1.82 -20.73
C SER A 281 -35.34 2.10 -20.07
N GLU A 282 -36.39 2.32 -20.87
CA GLU A 282 -37.74 2.54 -20.34
C GLU A 282 -38.23 1.35 -19.50
N GLU A 283 -37.85 0.13 -19.88
CA GLU A 283 -38.12 -1.09 -19.10
C GLU A 283 -37.47 -1.02 -17.71
N TYR A 284 -36.24 -0.52 -17.63
CA TYR A 284 -35.54 -0.32 -16.36
C TYR A 284 -36.26 0.69 -15.46
N LEU A 285 -36.72 1.79 -16.05
CA LEU A 285 -37.43 2.86 -15.34
C LEU A 285 -38.81 2.39 -14.85
N SER A 286 -39.53 1.61 -15.66
CA SER A 286 -40.80 1.00 -15.28
C SER A 286 -40.63 0.05 -14.10
N TRP A 287 -39.62 -0.83 -14.16
CA TRP A 287 -39.30 -1.74 -13.06
C TRP A 287 -38.96 -0.98 -11.77
N TRP A 288 -38.12 0.05 -11.84
CA TRP A 288 -37.74 0.85 -10.67
C TRP A 288 -38.93 1.64 -10.09
N GLY A 289 -39.87 2.09 -10.93
CA GLY A 289 -41.08 2.76 -10.47
C GLY A 289 -42.08 1.84 -9.76
N SER A 290 -41.93 0.52 -9.93
CA SER A 290 -42.79 -0.50 -9.32
C SER A 290 -42.27 -1.08 -7.99
N GLU A 291 -41.05 -0.72 -7.57
CA GLU A 291 -40.37 -1.23 -6.37
C GLU A 291 -40.27 -0.19 -5.24
#